data_AF-A0A7J7JRB2-F1
#
_entry.id   AF-A0A7J7JRB2-F1
#
_cell.length_a   1.000
_cell.length_b   1.000
_cell.length_c   1.000
_cell.angle_alpha   90.00
_cell.angle_beta   90.00
_cell.angle_gamma   90.00
#
_symmetry.space_group_name_H-M   'P 1'
#
loop_
_entity.id
_entity.type
_entity.pdbx_description
1 polymer ?
#
loop_
_entity_poly.entity_id
_entity_poly.type
_entity_poly.pdbx_seq_one_letter_code
_entity_poly.pdbx_strand_id
1 'polypeptide(L)'
;MASIKTYARVKPADDLYDDYETTRNRLYLRIPDSYGRDSTLYNRTRAPIVNHEFKYSQVFGTSATQEEVFNISTKNIIDGK
;
A
#
# COMPACT_ATOMS: atom_id res chain seq x y z
N MET A 1 -13.95 23.74 2.86
CA MET A 1 -14.24 22.35 3.30
C MET A 1 -12.92 21.71 3.70
N ALA A 2 -12.82 21.18 4.93
CA ALA A 2 -11.63 20.44 5.35
C ALA A 2 -11.61 19.09 4.63
N SER A 3 -10.58 18.81 3.83
CA SER A 3 -10.39 17.50 3.20
C SER A 3 -9.72 16.55 4.20
N ILE A 4 -10.33 15.40 4.48
CA ILE A 4 -9.70 14.35 5.28
C ILE A 4 -8.46 13.85 4.52
N LYS A 5 -7.28 14.00 5.13
CA LYS A 5 -6.02 13.46 4.59
C LYS A 5 -5.86 12.02 5.04
N THR A 6 -5.60 11.13 4.09
CA THR A 6 -5.32 9.71 4.34
C THR A 6 -3.87 9.41 4.02
N TYR A 7 -3.22 8.59 4.85
CA TYR A 7 -1.81 8.23 4.69
C TYR A 7 -1.67 6.71 4.75
N ALA A 8 -0.65 6.17 4.08
CA ALA A 8 -0.30 4.76 4.17
C ALA A 8 1.17 4.62 4.58
N ARG A 9 1.48 3.65 5.45
CA ARG A 9 2.86 3.33 5.85
C ARG A 9 3.09 1.83 5.71
N VAL A 10 4.06 1.46 4.87
CA VAL A 10 4.47 0.07 4.71
C VAL A 10 5.41 -0.30 5.85
N LYS A 11 5.04 -1.32 6.61
CA LYS A 11 5.86 -1.83 7.71
C LYS A 11 7.05 -2.62 7.13
N PRO A 12 8.28 -2.37 7.58
CA PRO A 12 9.41 -3.26 7.29
C PRO A 12 9.14 -4.66 7.83
N ALA A 13 9.36 -5.67 7.00
CA ALA A 13 9.21 -7.08 7.35
C ALA A 13 10.25 -7.90 6.59
N ASP A 14 10.72 -9.00 7.19
CA ASP A 14 11.65 -9.93 6.54
C ASP A 14 10.94 -10.73 5.41
N ASP A 15 9.65 -11.01 5.60
CA ASP A 15 8.76 -11.63 4.61
C ASP A 15 7.81 -10.55 4.05
N LEU A 16 8.41 -9.59 3.34
CA LEU A 16 7.68 -8.53 2.69
C LEU A 16 7.04 -9.06 1.41
N TYR A 17 5.77 -8.74 1.18
CA TYR A 17 5.12 -9.11 -0.08
C TYR A 17 5.93 -8.59 -1.27
N ASP A 18 6.25 -9.43 -2.25
CA ASP A 18 7.15 -9.05 -3.33
C ASP A 18 6.45 -8.18 -4.40
N ASP A 19 5.13 -8.36 -4.54
CA ASP A 19 4.34 -7.83 -5.66
C ASP A 19 3.57 -6.54 -5.31
N TYR A 20 4.26 -5.59 -4.65
CA TYR A 20 3.74 -4.24 -4.42
C TYR A 20 4.70 -3.17 -4.92
N GLU A 21 4.15 -2.02 -5.27
CA GLU A 21 4.92 -0.84 -5.65
C GLU A 21 4.36 0.38 -4.94
N THR A 22 5.24 1.31 -4.55
CA THR A 22 4.82 2.57 -3.93
C THR A 22 5.40 3.75 -4.70
N THR A 23 4.57 4.76 -4.86
CA THR A 23 4.98 6.12 -5.24
C THR A 23 4.65 7.06 -4.10
N ARG A 24 4.98 8.35 -4.23
CA ARG A 24 4.70 9.36 -3.17
C ARG A 24 3.26 9.34 -2.66
N ASN A 25 2.28 9.09 -3.52
CA ASN A 25 0.86 9.20 -3.18
C ASN A 25 0.00 8.00 -3.63
N ARG A 26 0.62 6.93 -4.13
CA ARG A 26 -0.10 5.74 -4.58
C ARG A 26 0.58 4.46 -4.12
N LEU A 27 -0.23 3.49 -3.72
CA LEU A 27 0.15 2.12 -3.43
C LEU A 27 -0.47 1.21 -4.49
N TYR A 28 0.36 0.41 -5.12
CA TYR A 28 -0.04 -0.61 -6.09
C TYR A 28 0.14 -1.99 -5.44
N LEU A 29 -0.91 -2.81 -5.47
CA LEU A 29 -0.88 -4.19 -5.01
C LEU A 29 -1.30 -5.10 -6.15
N ARG A 30 -0.44 -6.04 -6.53
CA ARG A 30 -0.78 -7.06 -7.52
C ARG A 30 -1.10 -8.34 -6.77
N ILE A 31 -2.32 -8.85 -6.90
CA ILE A 31 -2.77 -10.03 -6.17
C ILE A 31 -3.15 -11.10 -7.20
N PRO A 32 -2.68 -12.35 -7.06
CA PRO A 32 -3.19 -13.47 -7.84
C PRO A 32 -4.70 -13.59 -7.61
N ASP A 33 -5.47 -13.56 -8.69
CA ASP A 33 -6.90 -13.76 -8.64
C ASP A 33 -7.17 -15.18 -8.11
N SER A 34 -7.71 -15.25 -6.90
CA SER A 34 -8.00 -16.49 -6.19
C SER A 34 -9.44 -16.95 -6.43
N TYR A 35 -10.15 -16.38 -7.40
CA TYR A 35 -11.38 -16.96 -7.94
C TYR A 35 -11.10 -18.25 -8.72
N GLY A 36 -10.73 -19.29 -7.96
CA GLY A 36 -10.47 -20.65 -8.40
C GLY A 36 -10.57 -21.59 -7.22
N ARG A 37 -11.66 -21.48 -6.45
CA ARG A 37 -11.96 -22.30 -5.26
C ARG A 37 -12.33 -23.76 -5.59
N ASP A 38 -11.97 -24.23 -6.79
CA ASP A 38 -12.06 -25.62 -7.23
C ASP A 38 -10.73 -26.02 -7.87
N SER A 39 -9.76 -26.40 -7.03
CA SER A 39 -8.53 -27.04 -7.50
C SER A 39 -8.69 -28.56 -7.53
N THR A 40 -9.65 -29.04 -8.31
CA THR A 40 -9.40 -30.26 -9.07
C THR A 40 -9.03 -29.81 -10.48
N LEU A 41 -7.92 -30.32 -11.00
CA LEU A 41 -7.40 -30.12 -12.36
C LEU A 41 -6.38 -28.97 -12.54
N TYR A 42 -5.10 -29.37 -12.50
CA TYR A 42 -4.19 -29.18 -13.63
C TYR A 42 -4.37 -27.90 -14.48
N ASN A 43 -3.83 -26.75 -14.04
CA ASN A 43 -3.14 -25.78 -14.91
C ASN A 43 -2.59 -24.60 -14.10
N ARG A 44 -1.31 -24.70 -13.70
CA ARG A 44 -0.56 -23.68 -12.95
C ARG A 44 -0.18 -22.44 -13.78
N THR A 45 -0.64 -22.29 -15.01
CA THR A 45 0.08 -21.44 -15.97
C THR A 45 -0.38 -19.98 -16.06
N ARG A 46 -1.60 -19.59 -15.69
CA ARG A 46 -2.06 -18.18 -15.77
C ARG A 46 -3.25 -17.88 -14.84
N ALA A 47 -3.03 -17.80 -13.54
CA ALA A 47 -4.02 -17.13 -12.69
C ALA A 47 -4.12 -15.66 -13.15
N PRO A 48 -5.33 -15.09 -13.32
CA PRO A 48 -5.47 -13.67 -13.57
C PRO A 48 -4.77 -12.88 -12.46
N ILE A 49 -4.13 -11.76 -12.76
CA ILE A 49 -3.55 -10.87 -11.73
C ILE A 49 -4.49 -9.69 -11.58
N VAL A 50 -4.99 -9.45 -10.39
CA VAL A 50 -5.76 -8.25 -10.05
C VAL A 50 -4.79 -7.18 -9.58
N ASN A 51 -4.77 -6.04 -10.28
CA ASN A 51 -3.98 -4.88 -9.89
C ASN A 51 -4.89 -3.89 -9.15
N HIS A 52 -4.62 -3.69 -7.87
CA HIS A 52 -5.27 -2.66 -7.06
C HIS A 52 -4.40 -1.42 -6.99
N GLU A 53 -5.04 -0.26 -7.08
CA GLU A 53 -4.40 1.04 -6.91
C GLU A 53 -5.13 1.84 -5.84
N PHE A 54 -4.37 2.32 -4.86
CA PHE A 54 -4.89 3.13 -3.74
C PHE A 54 -4.23 4.49 -3.76
N LYS A 55 -5.03 5.56 -3.73
CA LYS A 55 -4.56 6.95 -3.68
C LYS A 55 -4.63 7.50 -2.25
N TYR A 56 -3.50 8.03 -1.78
CA TYR A 56 -3.35 8.64 -0.46
C TYR A 56 -2.85 10.08 -0.60
N SER A 57 -2.87 10.84 0.49
CA SER A 57 -2.17 12.12 0.59
C SER A 57 -0.66 11.91 0.58
N GLN A 58 -0.17 10.87 1.26
CA GLN A 58 1.21 10.41 1.14
C GLN A 58 1.33 8.91 1.52
N VAL A 59 2.26 8.22 0.85
CA VAL A 59 2.66 6.84 1.16
C VAL A 59 4.10 6.86 1.68
N PHE A 60 4.32 6.21 2.81
CA PHE A 60 5.63 6.03 3.43
C PHE A 60 6.11 4.60 3.16
N GLY A 61 7.24 4.48 2.47
CA GLY A 61 7.89 3.19 2.24
C GLY A 61 8.53 2.61 3.50
N THR A 62 9.13 1.43 3.37
CA THR A 62 9.78 0.73 4.49
C THR A 62 10.98 1.49 5.08
N SER A 63 11.62 2.35 4.30
CA SER A 63 12.74 3.19 4.76
C SER A 63 12.32 4.45 5.52
N ALA A 64 11.02 4.74 5.64
CA ALA A 64 10.54 5.98 6.25
C ALA A 64 10.80 6.03 7.76
N THR A 65 11.48 7.10 8.20
CA THR A 65 11.81 7.31 9.61
C THR A 65 10.60 7.79 10.41
N GLN A 66 10.65 7.65 11.74
CA GLN A 66 9.58 8.18 12.60
C GLN A 66 9.48 9.70 12.52
N GLU A 67 10.62 10.39 12.42
CA GLU A 67 10.68 11.85 12.28
C GLU A 67 10.00 12.31 10.99
N GLU A 68 10.25 11.64 9.87
CA GLU A 68 9.63 11.95 8.59
C GLU A 68 8.10 11.80 8.65
N VAL A 69 7.62 10.67 9.20
CA VAL A 69 6.19 10.40 9.35
C VAL A 69 5.53 11.46 10.24
N PHE A 70 6.16 11.85 11.35
CA PHE A 70 5.65 12.88 12.25
C PHE A 70 5.54 14.24 11.55
N ASN A 71 6.63 14.68 10.89
CA ASN A 71 6.71 15.98 10.24
C ASN A 71 5.66 16.15 9.14
N ILE A 72 5.30 15.07 8.46
CA ILE A 72 4.40 15.13 7.29
C ILE A 72 2.94 14.90 7.68
N SER A 73 2.66 13.89 8.52
CA SER A 73 1.28 13.50 8.82
C SER A 73 0.68 14.21 10.03
N THR A 74 1.49 14.50 11.05
CA THR A 74 1.01 14.92 12.38
C THR A 74 1.31 16.39 12.69
N LYS A 75 2.43 16.94 12.18
CA LYS A 75 2.84 18.32 12.51
C LYS A 75 1.74 19.36 12.25
N ASN A 76 1.06 19.27 11.10
CA ASN A 76 -0.04 20.18 10.77
C ASN A 76 -1.24 20.06 11.73
N ILE A 77 -1.50 18.85 12.25
CA ILE A 77 -2.56 18.61 13.23
C ILE A 77 -2.24 19.32 14.55
N ILE A 78 -0.98 19.23 15.00
CA ILE A 78 -0.52 19.88 16.23
C ILE A 78 -0.51 21.40 16.07
N ASP A 79 -0.05 21.89 14.91
CA ASP A 79 0.02 23.32 14.60
C ASP A 79 -1.38 23.94 14.36
N GLY A 80 -2.44 23.13 14.34
CA GLY A 80 -3.83 23.58 14.12
C GLY A 80 -4.08 24.12 12.71
N LYS A 81 -3.34 23.62 11.71
CA LYS A 81 -3.38 24.09 10.31
C LYS A 81 -3.97 23.07 9.34
#